data_AF-X0UI10-F1
#
_entry.id   AF-X0UI10-F1
#
_cell.length_a   1.000
_cell.length_b   1.000
_cell.length_c   1.000
_cell.angle_alpha   90.00
_cell.angle_beta   90.00
_cell.angle_gamma   90.00
#
_symmetry.space_group_name_H-M   'P 1'
#
loop_
_entity.id
_entity.type
_entity.pdbx_description
1 polymer ?
#
loop_
_entity_poly.entity_id
_entity_poly.type
_entity_poly.pdbx_seq_one_letter_code
_entity_poly.pdbx_strand_id
1 'polypeptide(L)' 'DEAVKEMIEKMKKILRVKPKERSIKLGIGKEDMSDSEIKENIDAVLKSLEKTLPRGKENIKNVLIKFTMTNPIKILDNSK' A
#
# COMPACT_ATOMS: atom_id res chain seq x y z
N ASP A 1 26.33 3.68 18.24
CA ASP A 1 25.17 4.56 17.94
C ASP A 1 24.70 4.53 16.49
N GLU A 2 25.61 4.45 15.50
CA GLU A 2 25.27 4.49 14.06
C GLU A 2 24.34 3.35 13.60
N ALA A 3 24.59 2.11 14.06
CA ALA A 3 23.75 0.96 13.73
C ALA A 3 22.29 1.09 14.19
N VAL A 4 22.05 1.82 15.30
CA VAL A 4 20.69 2.05 15.82
C VAL A 4 19.95 3.07 14.95
N LYS A 5 20.64 4.11 14.48
CA LYS A 5 20.07 5.11 13.55
C LYS A 5 19.63 4.47 12.23
N GLU A 6 20.49 3.64 11.62
CA GLU A 6 20.15 2.94 10.39
C GLU A 6 18.92 2.02 10.55
N MET A 7 18.82 1.33 11.69
CA MET A 7 17.70 0.46 11.99
C MET A 7 16.38 1.25 12.15
N ILE A 8 16.45 2.42 12.79
CA ILE A 8 15.31 3.34 12.93
C ILE A 8 14.85 3.89 11.57
N GLU A 9 15.79 4.27 10.70
CA GLU A 9 15.46 4.76 9.36
C GLU A 9 14.79 3.70 8.50
N LYS A 10 15.26 2.44 8.60
CA LYS A 10 14.60 1.31 7.96
C LYS A 10 13.20 1.11 8.51
N MET A 11 13.02 1.10 9.83
CA MET A 11 11.70 0.93 10.46
C MET A 11 10.69 2.02 10.05
N LYS A 12 11.11 3.27 9.87
CA LYS A 12 10.24 4.36 9.41
C LYS A 12 9.64 4.11 8.02
N LYS A 13 10.33 3.34 7.16
CA LYS A 13 9.87 2.99 5.81
C LYS A 13 9.09 1.67 5.75
N ILE A 14 9.02 0.93 6.86
CA ILE A 14 8.33 -0.37 6.89
C ILE A 14 6.83 -0.15 7.12
N LEU A 15 6.03 -0.60 6.16
CA LEU A 15 4.59 -0.70 6.28
C LEU A 15 4.22 -2.12 6.75
N ARG A 16 3.55 -2.22 7.90
CA ARG A 16 3.12 -3.51 8.44
C ARG A 16 1.76 -3.90 7.88
N VAL A 17 1.74 -4.86 6.96
CA VAL A 17 0.51 -5.45 6.42
C VAL A 17 0.01 -6.53 7.39
N LYS A 18 -1.18 -6.35 7.97
CA LYS A 18 -1.87 -7.39 8.75
C LYS A 18 -3.22 -7.71 8.11
N PRO A 19 -3.42 -8.93 7.58
CA PRO A 19 -4.74 -9.36 7.12
C PRO A 19 -5.60 -9.68 8.36
N LYS A 20 -6.41 -8.72 8.80
CA LYS A 20 -7.43 -8.94 9.85
C LYS A 20 -8.80 -9.28 9.25
N GLU A 21 -9.02 -8.86 8.00
CA GLU A 21 -10.24 -9.08 7.21
C GLU A 21 -9.85 -9.43 5.76
N ARG A 22 -10.84 -9.78 4.92
CA ARG A 22 -10.61 -9.99 3.47
C ARG A 22 -10.16 -8.72 2.74
N SER A 23 -10.30 -7.55 3.37
CA SER A 23 -9.78 -6.27 2.88
C SER A 23 -8.46 -5.91 3.56
N ILE A 24 -7.43 -5.63 2.76
CA ILE A 24 -6.16 -5.09 3.24
C ILE A 24 -6.22 -3.56 3.17
N LYS A 25 -6.08 -2.89 4.33
CA LYS A 25 -6.09 -1.42 4.45
C LYS A 25 -4.68 -0.95 4.81
N LEU A 26 -4.09 -0.10 3.97
CA LEU A 26 -2.69 0.36 4.11
C LEU A 26 -2.62 1.86 3.85
N GLY A 27 -1.75 2.55 4.58
CA GLY A 27 -1.38 3.94 4.30
C GLY A 27 -0.21 3.97 3.32
N ILE A 28 -0.37 4.66 2.20
CA ILE A 28 0.60 4.66 1.08
C ILE A 28 1.34 6.02 0.98
N GLY A 29 0.87 7.05 1.69
CA GLY A 29 1.46 8.39 1.70
C GLY A 29 0.68 9.37 2.56
N LYS A 30 1.10 10.63 2.55
CA LYS A 30 0.39 11.79 3.13
C LYS A 30 -0.12 12.70 2.02
N GLU A 31 -1.08 13.57 2.35
CA GLU A 31 -1.66 14.55 1.42
C GLU A 31 -0.62 15.57 0.91
N ASP A 32 0.43 15.84 1.69
CA ASP A 32 1.51 16.77 1.31
C ASP A 32 2.53 16.19 0.30
N MET A 33 2.41 14.93 -0.11
CA MET A 33 3.33 14.29 -1.06
C MET A 33 2.90 14.53 -2.51
N SER A 34 3.87 14.50 -3.43
CA SER A 34 3.58 14.65 -4.85
C SER A 34 2.84 13.44 -5.42
N ASP A 35 1.95 13.65 -6.39
CA ASP A 35 1.17 12.57 -7.03
C ASP A 35 2.07 11.50 -7.67
N SER A 36 3.25 11.89 -8.15
CA SER A 36 4.22 10.97 -8.75
C SER A 36 4.80 10.00 -7.72
N GLU A 37 5.18 10.49 -6.54
CA GLU A 37 5.69 9.65 -5.46
C GLU A 37 4.60 8.72 -4.92
N ILE A 38 3.36 9.21 -4.80
CA ILE A 38 2.23 8.39 -4.37
C ILE A 38 2.01 7.24 -5.37
N LYS A 39 2.08 7.52 -6.67
CA LYS A 39 1.95 6.49 -7.72
C LYS A 39 3.04 5.42 -7.63
N GLU A 40 4.30 5.81 -7.42
CA GLU A 40 5.40 4.86 -7.25
C GLU A 40 5.22 3.99 -6.00
N ASN A 41 4.77 4.58 -4.89
CA ASN A 41 4.48 3.83 -3.67
C ASN A 41 3.33 2.82 -3.87
N ILE A 42 2.28 3.21 -4.61
CA ILE A 42 1.17 2.29 -4.95
C ILE A 42 1.69 1.11 -5.78
N ASP A 43 2.49 1.36 -6.81
CA ASP A 43 3.04 0.31 -7.67
C ASP A 43 3.96 -0.66 -6.91
N ALA A 44 4.81 -0.11 -6.03
CA ALA A 44 5.66 -0.90 -5.15
C ALA A 44 4.84 -1.79 -4.19
N VAL A 45 3.78 -1.24 -3.60
CA VAL A 45 2.88 -1.99 -2.70
C VAL A 45 2.13 -3.08 -3.47
N LEU A 46 1.60 -2.79 -4.66
CA LEU A 46 0.91 -3.78 -5.50
C LEU A 46 1.85 -4.95 -5.87
N LYS A 47 3.06 -4.65 -6.35
CA LYS A 47 4.07 -5.69 -6.66
C LYS A 47 4.45 -6.53 -5.45
N SER A 48 4.56 -5.90 -4.27
CA SER A 48 4.85 -6.61 -3.02
C SER A 48 3.69 -7.51 -2.59
N LEU A 49 2.46 -7.03 -2.73
CA LEU A 49 1.25 -7.80 -2.44
C LEU A 49 1.10 -8.99 -3.40
N GLU A 50 1.35 -8.81 -4.69
CA GLU A 50 1.34 -9.89 -5.69
C GLU A 50 2.32 -11.02 -5.35
N LYS A 51 3.52 -10.68 -4.86
CA LYS A 51 4.52 -11.67 -4.43
C LYS A 51 4.17 -12.36 -3.12
N THR A 52 3.51 -11.64 -2.21
CA THR A 52 3.17 -12.15 -0.86
C THR A 52 1.91 -13.02 -0.88
N LEU A 53 0.99 -12.77 -1.82
CA LEU A 53 -0.26 -13.51 -1.94
C LEU A 53 -0.04 -14.82 -2.72
N PRO A 54 -0.49 -15.99 -2.21
CA PRO A 54 -0.29 -17.28 -2.86
C PRO A 54 -1.02 -17.45 -4.21
N ARG A 55 -1.97 -16.55 -4.54
CA ARG A 55 -2.65 -16.47 -5.85
C ARG A 55 -2.50 -15.09 -6.53
N GLY A 56 -1.53 -14.29 -6.09
CA GLY A 56 -1.17 -13.01 -6.73
C GLY A 56 -2.35 -12.12 -7.12
N LYS A 57 -2.42 -11.75 -8.40
CA LYS A 57 -3.41 -10.84 -9.02
C LYS A 57 -4.86 -11.31 -8.91
N GLU A 58 -5.11 -12.62 -8.87
CA GLU A 58 -6.47 -13.16 -8.84
C GLU A 58 -7.20 -12.86 -7.52
N ASN A 59 -6.44 -12.64 -6.44
CA ASN A 59 -7.00 -12.26 -5.13
C ASN A 59 -7.30 -10.76 -5.01
N ILE A 60 -6.85 -9.93 -5.96
CA ILE A 60 -7.06 -8.47 -5.93
C ILE A 60 -8.25 -8.13 -6.84
N LYS A 61 -9.45 -8.16 -6.26
CA LYS A 61 -10.69 -7.87 -7.00
C LYS A 61 -10.87 -6.38 -7.27
N ASN A 62 -10.67 -5.56 -6.23
CA ASN A 62 -10.86 -4.11 -6.28
C ASN A 62 -9.71 -3.41 -5.56
N VAL A 63 -9.19 -2.34 -6.15
CA VAL A 63 -8.25 -1.42 -5.50
C VAL A 63 -8.95 -0.08 -5.29
N LEU A 64 -9.06 0.32 -4.02
CA LEU A 64 -9.70 1.55 -3.58
C LEU A 64 -8.65 2.46 -2.98
N ILE A 65 -8.61 3.72 -3.40
CA ILE A 65 -7.77 4.75 -2.79
C ILE A 65 -8.67 5.81 -2.19
N LYS A 66 -8.42 6.17 -0.94
CA LYS A 66 -9.11 7.25 -0.24
C LYS A 66 -8.14 7.99 0.65
N PHE A 67 -8.39 9.28 0.82
CA PHE A 67 -7.80 10.04 1.91
C PHE A 67 -8.52 9.72 3.24
N THR A 68 -7.96 10.19 4.35
CA THR A 68 -8.48 9.90 5.70
C THR A 68 -9.97 10.21 5.81
N MET A 69 -10.42 11.32 5.20
CA MET A 69 -11.78 11.85 5.33
C MET A 69 -12.63 11.80 4.04
N THR A 70 -12.06 11.40 2.91
CA THR A 70 -12.74 11.48 1.59
C THR A 70 -13.39 10.15 1.21
N ASN A 71 -14.40 10.22 0.34
CA ASN A 71 -14.98 9.05 -0.29
C ASN A 71 -13.93 8.29 -1.12
N PRO A 72 -13.99 6.94 -1.12
CA PRO A 72 -13.04 6.13 -1.84
C PRO A 72 -13.23 6.18 -3.35
N ILE A 73 -12.13 6.35 -4.07
CA ILE A 73 -12.06 6.28 -5.53
C ILE A 73 -11.59 4.88 -5.91
N LYS A 74 -12.35 4.21 -6.78
CA LYS A 74 -11.99 2.90 -7.34
C LYS A 74 -11.03 3.10 -8.51
N ILE A 75 -9.90 2.40 -8.50
CA ILE A 75 -8.88 2.49 -9.56
C ILE A 75 -8.90 1.26 -10.48
N LEU A 76 -9.24 0.10 -9.93
CA LEU A 76 -9.39 -1.15 -10.69
C LEU A 76 -10.72 -1.81 -10.32
N ASP A 77 -11.54 -2.04 -11.34
CA ASP A 77 -12.76 -2.83 -11.28
C ASP A 77 -12.60 -3.93 -12.34
N ASN A 78 -12.15 -5.12 -11.91
CA ASN A 78 -12.04 -6.30 -12.78
C ASN A 78 -13.41 -6.98 -12.98
N SER A 79 -14.52 -6.27 -12.79
CA SER A 79 -15.88 -6.79 -12.99
C SER A 79 -16.39 -6.44 -14.38
N LYS A 80 -15.68 -6.87 -15.42
CA LYS A 80 -16.24 -7.12 -16.75
C LYS A 80 -15.61 -8.36 -17.35
#